data_AF-A0A1G7KAN1-F1
#
_entry.id   AF-A0A1G7KAN1-F1
#
_cell.length_a   1.000
_cell.length_b   1.000
_cell.length_c   1.000
_cell.angle_alpha   90.00
_cell.angle_beta   90.00
_cell.angle_gamma   90.00
#
_symmetry.space_group_name_H-M   'P 1'
#
loop_
_entity.id
_entity.type
_entity.pdbx_description
1 polymer ?
#
loop_
_entity_poly.entity_id
_entity_poly.type
_entity_poly.pdbx_seq_one_letter_code
_entity_poly.pdbx_strand_id
1 'polypeptide(L)'
;MKNFYLLLVLCLLSSSIYSQHLGTVEFTRISEQLVQQYLESNYLDDESLVQKGNCVYDNTNSYALSCISSSWDLEWISDFNGDGINDLIIQITDEGLGGGGNAFGYSFEIVTLDNEKNIIESYSLFGGGKMSYALLSIDRVTNGRIYATYEQNPHGYGFQKVTYDNQKQLPLEFYLEGQNILEKNYTKCPIAEMNKDVFKNDLDLEVKRRSSMDDFFNTEQTEQLYLKDNTHYNASIMGCEDINLYFSHTIPFQSALESNTSAIKNEWLEHISFLKEHTRYKSVFTELLTEVILLSPENIIIEEYGGADHQFELSNDWKCFLFVSGNDEQGSFITVRLVKSANPEPLGFWEALEKKSAL
;
A
#
# COMPACT_ATOMS: atom_id res chain seq x y z
N MET A 1 0.67 81.41 -11.90
CA MET A 1 -0.27 80.41 -12.46
C MET A 1 0.35 79.03 -12.25
N LYS A 2 -0.28 78.23 -11.38
CA LYS A 2 -0.29 76.75 -11.23
C LYS A 2 1.05 76.01 -11.43
N ASN A 3 1.81 75.73 -10.36
CA ASN A 3 1.71 74.62 -9.38
C ASN A 3 1.82 73.20 -9.96
N PHE A 4 3.01 72.62 -9.72
CA PHE A 4 3.31 71.22 -9.42
C PHE A 4 2.12 70.42 -8.85
N TYR A 5 1.92 69.18 -9.31
CA TYR A 5 2.00 67.98 -8.47
C TYR A 5 1.88 66.73 -9.34
N LEU A 6 2.99 65.99 -9.38
CA LEU A 6 3.13 64.60 -9.75
C LEU A 6 2.38 63.76 -8.70
N LEU A 7 1.40 62.94 -9.10
CA LEU A 7 0.82 61.91 -8.21
C LEU A 7 0.92 60.55 -8.89
N LEU A 8 1.95 59.83 -8.46
CA LEU A 8 2.13 58.39 -8.57
C LEU A 8 0.89 57.70 -7.94
N VAL A 9 0.12 56.97 -8.73
CA VAL A 9 -0.82 55.97 -8.20
C VAL A 9 -0.11 54.62 -8.30
N LEU A 10 0.83 54.41 -7.38
CA LEU A 10 1.30 53.07 -7.01
C LEU A 10 0.39 52.62 -5.88
N CYS A 11 -0.70 51.92 -6.23
CA CYS A 11 -1.42 51.11 -5.26
C CYS A 11 -0.50 49.95 -4.86
N LEU A 12 0.29 50.20 -3.82
CA LEU A 12 0.88 49.16 -2.99
C LEU A 12 -0.27 48.41 -2.31
N LEU A 13 -0.79 47.39 -2.99
CA LEU A 13 -1.34 46.23 -2.32
C LEU A 13 -0.13 45.49 -1.72
N SER A 14 0.39 46.01 -0.61
CA SER A 14 1.13 45.18 0.33
C SER A 14 0.09 44.33 1.06
N SER A 15 -0.44 43.32 0.38
CA SER A 15 -0.84 42.11 1.09
C SER A 15 0.42 41.69 1.84
N SER A 16 0.38 41.86 3.16
CA SER A 16 1.28 41.23 4.09
C SER A 16 1.34 39.76 3.73
N ILE A 17 2.36 39.39 2.94
CA ILE A 17 2.89 38.04 2.90
C ILE A 17 3.43 37.87 4.31
N TYR A 18 2.55 37.46 5.23
CA TYR A 18 2.98 36.74 6.40
C TYR A 18 3.73 35.56 5.80
N SER A 19 5.06 35.66 5.77
CA SER A 19 5.89 34.48 5.58
C SER A 19 5.46 33.55 6.70
N GLN A 20 4.63 32.56 6.37
CA GLN A 20 4.27 31.47 7.25
C GLN A 20 5.55 30.64 7.42
N HIS A 21 6.47 31.19 8.20
CA HIS A 21 7.72 30.54 8.47
C HIS A 21 7.40 29.47 9.51
N LEU A 22 7.43 28.21 9.07
CA LEU A 22 7.58 27.07 9.96
C LEU A 22 9.01 27.10 10.48
N GLY A 23 9.17 27.19 11.80
CA GLY A 23 10.45 27.16 12.47
C GLY A 23 10.71 25.80 13.10
N THR A 24 11.90 25.63 13.64
CA THR A 24 12.32 24.38 14.29
C THR A 24 11.42 23.99 15.46
N VAL A 25 10.84 24.96 16.17
CA VAL A 25 9.92 24.72 17.30
C VAL A 25 8.65 24.01 16.84
N GLU A 26 8.06 24.46 15.73
CA GLU A 26 6.87 23.81 15.17
C GLU A 26 7.18 22.41 14.65
N PHE A 27 8.30 22.24 13.94
CA PHE A 27 8.76 20.92 13.49
C PHE A 27 8.91 19.96 14.66
N THR A 28 9.64 20.34 15.72
CA THR A 28 9.82 19.48 16.91
C THR A 28 8.47 19.10 17.52
N ARG A 29 7.56 20.06 17.71
CA ARG A 29 6.24 19.78 18.30
C ARG A 29 5.41 18.81 17.45
N ILE A 30 5.34 19.05 16.14
CA ILE A 30 4.56 18.21 15.21
C ILE A 30 5.18 16.81 15.11
N SER A 31 6.50 16.74 15.02
CA SER A 31 7.27 15.51 15.00
C SER A 31 7.04 14.66 16.25
N GLU A 32 7.08 15.26 17.44
CA GLU A 32 6.78 14.57 18.71
C GLU A 32 5.32 14.08 18.74
N GLN A 33 4.37 14.88 18.26
CA GLN A 33 2.96 14.51 18.17
C GLN A 33 2.75 13.29 17.26
N LEU A 34 3.39 13.24 16.08
CA LEU A 34 3.29 12.11 15.16
C LEU A 34 3.91 10.84 15.74
N VAL A 35 5.03 10.94 16.45
CA VAL A 35 5.63 9.77 17.12
C VAL A 35 4.67 9.19 18.16
N GLN A 36 3.96 10.02 18.93
CA GLN A 36 2.96 9.52 19.88
C GLN A 36 1.76 8.89 19.16
N GLN A 37 1.25 9.51 18.10
CA GLN A 37 0.17 8.93 17.29
C GLN A 37 0.56 7.58 16.66
N TYR A 38 1.80 7.44 16.20
CA TYR A 38 2.33 6.18 15.67
C TYR A 38 2.36 5.09 16.75
N LEU A 39 2.85 5.42 17.95
CA LEU A 39 2.89 4.49 19.09
C LEU A 39 1.48 4.04 19.48
N GLU A 40 0.56 4.99 19.63
CA GLU A 40 -0.85 4.74 19.97
C GLU A 40 -1.51 3.80 18.97
N SER A 41 -1.34 4.05 17.67
CA SER A 41 -2.00 3.30 16.61
C SER A 41 -1.41 1.91 16.33
N ASN A 42 -0.12 1.68 16.60
CA ASN A 42 0.55 0.42 16.25
C ASN A 42 0.83 -0.49 17.45
N TYR A 43 0.89 0.04 18.67
CA TYR A 43 1.40 -0.73 19.82
C TYR A 43 0.52 -0.68 21.08
N LEU A 44 -0.24 0.39 21.32
CA LEU A 44 -0.89 0.57 22.63
C LEU A 44 -2.21 -0.19 22.83
N ASP A 45 -2.71 -0.88 21.81
CA ASP A 45 -3.86 -1.78 21.94
C ASP A 45 -3.48 -3.15 22.55
N ASP A 46 -2.18 -3.45 22.67
CA ASP A 46 -1.69 -4.67 23.29
C ASP A 46 -1.29 -4.43 24.76
N GLU A 47 -2.13 -4.92 25.69
CA GLU A 47 -1.90 -4.81 27.14
C GLU A 47 -0.59 -5.49 27.62
N SER A 48 0.04 -6.33 26.78
CA SER A 48 1.33 -6.95 27.07
C SER A 48 2.52 -6.02 26.78
N LEU A 49 2.29 -4.84 26.21
CA LEU A 49 3.31 -3.89 25.84
C LEU A 49 3.36 -2.69 26.79
N VAL A 50 4.57 -2.20 27.05
CA VAL A 50 4.82 -1.06 27.95
C VAL A 50 5.57 0.03 27.21
N GLN A 51 4.95 1.21 27.08
CA GLN A 51 5.61 2.38 26.51
C GLN A 51 6.50 3.09 27.53
N LYS A 52 7.72 3.45 27.11
CA LYS A 52 8.64 4.34 27.84
C LYS A 52 9.29 5.33 26.89
N GLY A 53 8.88 6.60 26.99
CA GLY A 53 9.28 7.61 26.03
C GLY A 53 8.78 7.22 24.64
N ASN A 54 9.70 7.16 23.67
CA ASN A 54 9.38 6.77 22.29
C ASN A 54 9.63 5.28 22.02
N CYS A 55 9.84 4.47 23.06
CA CYS A 55 10.14 3.05 22.91
C CYS A 55 9.04 2.20 23.53
N VAL A 56 8.82 1.03 22.94
CA VAL A 56 7.89 -0.01 23.38
C VAL A 56 8.70 -1.19 23.89
N TYR A 57 8.29 -1.71 25.04
CA TYR A 57 8.91 -2.85 25.72
C TYR A 57 7.89 -3.96 25.88
N ASP A 58 8.38 -5.18 26.10
CA ASP A 58 7.56 -6.29 26.56
C ASP A 58 7.10 -6.08 28.02
N ASN A 59 6.14 -6.91 28.47
CA ASN A 59 5.63 -6.85 29.85
C ASN A 59 6.68 -7.16 30.93
N THR A 60 7.78 -7.82 30.58
CA THR A 60 8.92 -8.03 31.49
C THR A 60 9.81 -6.80 31.60
N ASN A 61 9.64 -5.86 30.66
CA ASN A 61 10.39 -4.63 30.55
C ASN A 61 11.92 -4.87 30.52
N SER A 62 12.32 -6.00 29.93
CA SER A 62 13.72 -6.44 29.89
C SER A 62 14.46 -5.92 28.67
N TYR A 63 13.75 -5.73 27.55
CA TYR A 63 14.31 -5.23 26.28
C TYR A 63 13.31 -4.32 25.55
N ALA A 64 13.81 -3.28 24.89
CA ALA A 64 13.01 -2.52 23.95
C ALA A 64 12.70 -3.42 22.75
N LEU A 65 11.41 -3.57 22.46
CA LEU A 65 10.94 -4.21 21.24
C LEU A 65 11.22 -3.28 20.07
N SER A 66 10.81 -2.03 20.16
CA SER A 66 11.12 -1.00 19.17
C SER A 66 11.22 0.38 19.82
N CYS A 67 12.02 1.27 19.25
CA CYS A 67 12.05 2.69 19.46
C CYS A 67 11.70 3.43 18.18
N ILE A 68 10.78 4.39 18.32
CA ILE A 68 10.33 5.25 17.25
C ILE A 68 11.11 6.55 17.34
N SER A 69 11.64 6.97 16.19
CA SER A 69 12.34 8.23 16.04
C SER A 69 11.78 9.00 14.86
N SER A 70 12.10 10.28 14.81
CA SER A 70 11.61 11.17 13.78
C SER A 70 12.70 12.13 13.34
N SER A 71 12.78 12.38 12.04
CA SER A 71 13.70 13.35 11.43
C SER A 71 12.97 14.24 10.43
N TRP A 72 13.50 15.43 10.21
CA TRP A 72 12.89 16.42 9.34
C TRP A 72 13.95 17.37 8.79
N ASP A 73 13.61 18.03 7.68
CA ASP A 73 14.42 19.05 7.04
C ASP A 73 13.56 20.32 6.83
N LEU A 74 14.15 21.50 7.04
CA LEU A 74 13.50 22.78 6.77
C LEU A 74 13.26 23.01 5.26
N GLU A 75 13.93 22.25 4.41
CA GLU A 75 13.68 22.24 2.97
C GLU A 75 12.46 21.39 2.57
N TRP A 76 11.89 20.59 3.49
CA TRP A 76 10.71 19.77 3.25
C TRP A 76 9.40 20.50 3.59
N ILE A 77 9.28 21.73 3.10
CA ILE A 77 8.11 22.61 3.30
C ILE A 77 7.49 22.93 1.94
N SER A 78 6.17 22.75 1.83
CA SER A 78 5.37 23.16 0.68
C SER A 78 3.90 23.24 1.06
N ASP A 79 3.10 23.95 0.28
CA ASP A 79 1.64 23.79 0.30
C ASP A 79 1.29 22.53 -0.52
N PHE A 80 1.02 21.40 0.17
CA PHE A 80 0.75 20.11 -0.51
C PHE A 80 -0.72 19.97 -0.87
N ASN A 81 -1.63 20.53 -0.06
CA ASN A 81 -3.08 20.41 -0.27
C ASN A 81 -3.68 21.59 -1.07
N GLY A 82 -2.91 22.64 -1.36
CA GLY A 82 -3.30 23.79 -2.17
C GLY A 82 -4.17 24.81 -1.42
N ASP A 83 -4.19 24.80 -0.09
CA ASP A 83 -5.03 25.71 0.72
C ASP A 83 -4.36 27.07 1.01
N GLY A 84 -3.12 27.27 0.54
CA GLY A 84 -2.33 28.47 0.73
C GLY A 84 -1.56 28.50 2.06
N ILE A 85 -1.58 27.41 2.82
CA ILE A 85 -0.83 27.21 4.07
C ILE A 85 0.35 26.29 3.77
N ASN A 86 1.51 26.59 4.35
CA ASN A 86 2.65 25.69 4.24
C ASN A 86 2.46 24.48 5.14
N ASP A 87 2.57 23.30 4.53
CA ASP A 87 2.63 21.99 5.15
C ASP A 87 4.10 21.53 5.29
N LEU A 88 4.30 20.34 5.86
CA LEU A 88 5.64 19.78 6.07
C LEU A 88 5.71 18.27 5.88
N ILE A 89 6.93 17.75 5.77
CA ILE A 89 7.20 16.31 5.80
C ILE A 89 8.02 15.96 7.04
N ILE A 90 7.60 14.93 7.77
CA ILE A 90 8.38 14.31 8.86
C ILE A 90 8.68 12.87 8.47
N GLN A 91 9.94 12.48 8.52
CA GLN A 91 10.29 11.06 8.44
C GLN A 91 10.06 10.42 9.81
N ILE A 92 9.29 9.34 9.86
CA ILE A 92 9.12 8.49 11.04
C ILE A 92 9.89 7.19 10.81
N THR A 93 10.72 6.81 11.76
CA THR A 93 11.52 5.58 11.70
C THR A 93 11.19 4.70 12.89
N ASP A 94 10.76 3.48 12.60
CA ASP A 94 10.61 2.39 13.54
C ASP A 94 11.87 1.51 13.43
N GLU A 95 12.68 1.42 14.50
CA GLU A 95 13.87 0.58 14.47
C GLU A 95 13.53 -0.93 14.37
N GLY A 96 12.28 -1.30 14.65
CA GLY A 96 11.78 -2.65 14.56
C GLY A 96 12.30 -3.58 15.66
N LEU A 97 11.71 -4.77 15.71
CA LEU A 97 11.90 -5.75 16.77
C LEU A 97 13.37 -6.08 17.04
N GLY A 98 13.79 -5.86 18.30
CA GLY A 98 15.12 -6.21 18.80
C GLY A 98 16.20 -5.15 18.54
N GLY A 99 15.82 -3.87 18.50
CA GLY A 99 16.75 -2.73 18.44
C GLY A 99 17.39 -2.52 17.07
N GLY A 100 16.61 -2.43 15.99
CA GLY A 100 17.15 -2.18 14.65
C GLY A 100 17.38 -3.43 13.81
N GLY A 101 17.48 -4.60 14.45
CA GLY A 101 18.15 -5.75 13.88
C GLY A 101 17.34 -6.51 12.83
N ASN A 102 16.01 -6.60 12.96
CA ASN A 102 15.23 -7.57 12.19
C ASN A 102 14.07 -7.01 11.37
N ALA A 103 13.55 -5.84 11.71
CA ALA A 103 12.31 -5.34 11.09
C ALA A 103 12.24 -3.81 11.01
N PHE A 104 13.37 -3.11 10.94
CA PHE A 104 13.32 -1.65 10.84
C PHE A 104 12.58 -1.21 9.57
N GLY A 105 11.88 -0.08 9.68
CA GLY A 105 11.18 0.57 8.58
C GLY A 105 11.08 2.06 8.80
N TYR A 106 10.86 2.81 7.73
CA TYR A 106 10.56 4.23 7.83
C TYR A 106 9.57 4.67 6.76
N SER A 107 8.85 5.73 7.09
CA SER A 107 7.91 6.43 6.21
C SER A 107 8.21 7.92 6.23
N PHE A 108 7.75 8.61 5.19
CA PHE A 108 7.65 10.06 5.17
C PHE A 108 6.18 10.43 5.37
N GLU A 109 5.88 11.09 6.47
CA GLU A 109 4.55 11.59 6.79
C GLU A 109 4.41 12.99 6.20
N ILE A 110 3.53 13.15 5.21
CA ILE A 110 3.10 14.44 4.67
C ILE A 110 2.01 14.97 5.59
N VAL A 111 2.26 16.10 6.24
CA VAL A 111 1.43 16.62 7.32
C VAL A 111 0.80 17.94 6.89
N THR A 112 -0.52 17.93 6.73
CA THR A 112 -1.29 19.13 6.38
C THR A 112 -1.63 19.94 7.63
N LEU A 113 -1.53 21.27 7.53
CA LEU A 113 -1.64 22.17 8.68
C LEU A 113 -2.76 23.22 8.53
N ASP A 114 -3.37 23.60 9.65
CA ASP A 114 -4.25 24.76 9.70
C ASP A 114 -3.46 26.08 9.88
N ASN A 115 -4.17 27.22 9.89
CA ASN A 115 -3.53 28.54 10.04
C ASN A 115 -2.84 28.73 11.40
N GLU A 116 -3.27 27.96 12.40
CA GLU A 116 -2.71 27.87 13.73
C GLU A 116 -1.58 26.84 13.83
N LYS A 117 -1.21 26.20 12.71
CA LYS A 117 -0.16 25.18 12.55
C LYS A 117 -0.47 23.88 13.30
N ASN A 118 -1.73 23.56 13.53
CA ASN A 118 -2.15 22.26 14.05
C ASN A 118 -2.26 21.26 12.91
N ILE A 119 -2.01 19.98 13.23
CA ILE A 119 -2.19 18.88 12.28
C ILE A 119 -3.67 18.76 11.91
N ILE A 120 -3.98 18.86 10.62
CA ILE A 120 -5.28 18.52 10.06
C ILE A 120 -5.29 17.02 9.76
N GLU A 121 -4.34 16.57 8.95
CA GLU A 121 -4.25 15.18 8.49
C GLU A 121 -2.80 14.83 8.13
N SER A 122 -2.44 13.55 8.28
CA SER A 122 -1.14 13.00 7.93
C SER A 122 -1.27 11.86 6.94
N TYR A 123 -0.43 11.87 5.90
CA TYR A 123 -0.42 10.87 4.84
C TYR A 123 0.94 10.19 4.81
N SER A 124 0.94 8.85 4.91
CA SER A 124 2.17 8.07 4.98
C SER A 124 2.65 7.67 3.59
N LEU A 125 3.84 8.13 3.20
CA LEU A 125 4.58 7.66 2.04
C LEU A 125 5.61 6.63 2.50
N PHE A 126 5.50 5.40 2.01
CA PHE A 126 6.44 4.34 2.36
C PHE A 126 7.87 4.73 1.96
N GLY A 127 8.77 4.76 2.94
CA GLY A 127 10.17 5.11 2.75
C GLY A 127 11.03 3.88 2.48
N GLY A 128 10.84 2.81 3.24
CA GLY A 128 11.61 1.58 3.08
C GLY A 128 11.77 0.83 4.39
N GLY A 129 12.56 -0.25 4.37
CA GLY A 129 12.88 -1.02 5.56
C GLY A 129 13.85 -2.14 5.27
N LYS A 130 14.20 -2.95 6.29
CA LYS A 130 15.22 -4.00 6.14
C LYS A 130 14.95 -4.92 4.95
N MET A 131 13.70 -5.33 4.77
CA MET A 131 13.28 -6.29 3.75
C MET A 131 12.62 -5.62 2.53
N SER A 132 12.59 -4.29 2.43
CA SER A 132 12.00 -3.65 1.25
C SER A 132 12.86 -3.86 0.00
N TYR A 133 12.26 -3.75 -1.19
CA TYR A 133 13.01 -3.83 -2.45
C TYR A 133 13.97 -2.64 -2.65
N ALA A 134 13.60 -1.47 -2.12
CA ALA A 134 14.39 -0.25 -2.19
C ALA A 134 14.12 0.68 -1.00
N LEU A 135 14.96 1.70 -0.89
CA LEU A 135 14.93 2.76 0.11
C LEU A 135 14.71 4.09 -0.62
N LEU A 136 13.71 4.85 -0.18
CA LEU A 136 13.34 6.15 -0.70
C LEU A 136 14.07 7.26 0.06
N SER A 137 14.64 8.21 -0.65
CA SER A 137 15.19 9.45 -0.09
C SER A 137 14.54 10.66 -0.76
N ILE A 138 14.14 11.66 0.02
CA ILE A 138 13.63 12.92 -0.52
C ILE A 138 14.82 13.77 -0.95
N ASP A 139 14.85 14.14 -2.23
CA ASP A 139 15.91 14.96 -2.82
C ASP A 139 15.59 16.45 -2.70
N ARG A 140 14.31 16.81 -2.91
CA ARG A 140 13.80 18.19 -2.78
C ARG A 140 12.28 18.22 -2.71
N VAL A 141 11.75 19.31 -2.16
CA VAL A 141 10.31 19.62 -2.14
C VAL A 141 10.08 21.00 -2.76
N THR A 142 9.12 21.11 -3.68
CA THR A 142 8.76 22.42 -4.26
C THR A 142 7.39 22.38 -4.93
N ASN A 143 6.60 23.45 -4.78
CA ASN A 143 5.27 23.62 -5.40
C ASN A 143 4.32 22.43 -5.13
N GLY A 144 4.28 21.94 -3.89
CA GLY A 144 3.44 20.80 -3.52
C GLY A 144 3.91 19.46 -4.11
N ARG A 145 5.12 19.41 -4.68
CA ARG A 145 5.73 18.20 -5.26
C ARG A 145 6.87 17.70 -4.38
N ILE A 146 6.97 16.38 -4.26
CA ILE A 146 8.05 15.67 -3.58
C ILE A 146 8.88 14.97 -4.64
N TYR A 147 10.13 15.37 -4.80
CA TYR A 147 11.08 14.70 -5.69
C TYR A 147 11.96 13.81 -4.84
N ALA A 148 12.04 12.54 -5.21
CA ALA A 148 12.74 11.52 -4.44
C ALA A 148 13.54 10.59 -5.34
N THR A 149 14.54 9.94 -4.76
CA THR A 149 15.29 8.86 -5.37
C THR A 149 14.95 7.55 -4.66
N TYR A 150 14.58 6.53 -5.42
CA TYR A 150 14.34 5.19 -4.91
C TYR A 150 15.52 4.29 -5.26
N GLU A 151 16.30 3.90 -4.26
CA GLU A 151 17.56 3.18 -4.41
C GLU A 151 17.43 1.73 -3.95
N GLN A 152 17.95 0.79 -4.75
CA GLN A 152 17.94 -0.63 -4.45
C GLN A 152 18.52 -0.96 -3.08
N ASN A 153 17.71 -1.65 -2.28
CA ASN A 153 18.10 -2.08 -0.96
C ASN A 153 19.07 -3.27 -1.08
N PRO A 154 20.33 -3.17 -0.63
CA PRO A 154 21.28 -4.27 -0.72
C PRO A 154 20.95 -5.43 0.22
N HIS A 155 20.01 -5.21 1.16
CA HIS A 155 19.49 -6.20 2.10
C HIS A 155 18.05 -6.67 1.76
N GLY A 156 17.47 -6.20 0.64
CA GLY A 156 16.11 -6.52 0.21
C GLY A 156 15.93 -7.98 -0.23
N TYR A 157 14.68 -8.38 -0.52
CA TYR A 157 14.33 -9.74 -0.94
C TYR A 157 15.16 -10.23 -2.15
N GLY A 158 16.07 -11.17 -1.90
CA GLY A 158 16.83 -11.87 -2.93
C GLY A 158 18.26 -12.17 -2.50
N PHE A 159 18.66 -13.44 -2.55
CA PHE A 159 20.02 -13.93 -2.26
C PHE A 159 21.11 -13.44 -3.24
N GLN A 160 20.83 -12.44 -4.07
CA GLN A 160 21.83 -11.88 -4.96
C GLN A 160 22.68 -10.88 -4.20
N LYS A 161 24.01 -11.06 -4.28
CA LYS A 161 24.99 -10.20 -3.64
C LYS A 161 25.01 -8.85 -4.37
N VAL A 162 24.10 -7.95 -3.99
CA VAL A 162 24.14 -6.56 -4.44
C VAL A 162 25.40 -5.93 -3.86
N THR A 163 26.33 -5.54 -4.74
CA THR A 163 27.47 -4.69 -4.36
C THR A 163 27.03 -3.24 -4.49
N TYR A 164 27.50 -2.37 -3.59
CA TYR A 164 27.25 -0.92 -3.64
C TYR A 164 27.53 -0.30 -5.03
N ASP A 165 28.47 -0.88 -5.79
CA ASP A 165 28.87 -0.38 -7.11
C ASP A 165 27.84 -0.59 -8.24
N ASN A 166 26.76 -1.35 -8.02
CA ASN A 166 25.76 -1.71 -9.05
C ASN A 166 24.31 -1.53 -8.59
N GLN A 167 24.04 -0.74 -7.55
CA GLN A 167 22.68 -0.49 -7.09
C GLN A 167 21.87 0.28 -8.13
N LYS A 168 20.67 -0.22 -8.45
CA LYS A 168 19.71 0.51 -9.27
C LYS A 168 19.16 1.70 -8.49
N GLN A 169 18.91 2.79 -9.20
CA GLN A 169 18.25 3.98 -8.67
C GLN A 169 17.23 4.48 -9.68
N LEU A 170 16.11 5.00 -9.19
CA LEU A 170 15.08 5.58 -10.03
C LEU A 170 14.56 6.89 -9.41
N PRO A 171 14.56 8.01 -10.16
CA PRO A 171 13.92 9.24 -9.70
C PRO A 171 12.41 9.08 -9.75
N LEU A 172 11.73 9.50 -8.68
CA LEU A 172 10.28 9.49 -8.52
C LEU A 172 9.78 10.89 -8.17
N GLU A 173 8.52 11.16 -8.51
CA GLU A 173 7.84 12.40 -8.17
C GLU A 173 6.48 12.06 -7.57
N PHE A 174 6.19 12.60 -6.39
CA PHE A 174 4.93 12.41 -5.68
C PHE A 174 4.21 13.74 -5.46
N TYR A 175 2.90 13.66 -5.32
CA TYR A 175 2.03 14.79 -4.97
C TYR A 175 0.80 14.30 -4.21
N LEU A 176 0.18 15.19 -3.43
CA LEU A 176 -1.07 14.92 -2.73
C LEU A 176 -2.26 15.26 -3.66
N GLU A 177 -3.21 14.34 -3.78
CA GLU A 177 -4.47 14.54 -4.49
C GLU A 177 -5.64 14.04 -3.63
N GLY A 178 -6.41 14.99 -3.08
CA GLY A 178 -7.43 14.66 -2.09
C GLY A 178 -6.79 14.03 -0.86
N GLN A 179 -7.18 12.79 -0.56
CA GLN A 179 -6.67 12.02 0.58
C GLN A 179 -5.57 11.01 0.20
N ASN A 180 -5.07 11.05 -1.04
CA ASN A 180 -4.10 10.07 -1.54
C ASN A 180 -2.80 10.75 -1.93
N ILE A 181 -1.68 10.10 -1.60
CA ILE A 181 -0.40 10.39 -2.24
C ILE A 181 -0.38 9.63 -3.56
N LEU A 182 0.02 10.30 -4.65
CA LEU A 182 0.13 9.69 -5.96
C LEU A 182 1.56 9.83 -6.49
N GLU A 183 2.10 8.74 -7.02
CA GLU A 183 3.30 8.79 -7.85
C GLU A 183 2.92 9.28 -9.25
N LYS A 184 3.71 10.20 -9.80
CA LYS A 184 3.41 10.90 -11.06
C LYS A 184 3.10 9.97 -12.22
N ASN A 185 3.89 8.91 -12.40
CA ASN A 185 3.71 7.98 -13.50
C ASN A 185 2.59 6.97 -13.24
N TYR A 186 2.12 6.81 -12.01
CA TYR A 186 0.93 6.01 -11.72
C TYR A 186 -0.29 6.47 -12.50
N THR A 187 -0.43 7.78 -12.79
CA THR A 187 -1.52 8.32 -13.63
C THR A 187 -1.56 7.73 -15.04
N LYS A 188 -0.47 7.10 -15.51
CA LYS A 188 -0.36 6.45 -16.81
C LYS A 188 -0.74 4.97 -16.75
N CYS A 189 -0.95 4.42 -15.55
CA CYS A 189 -1.32 3.04 -15.36
C CYS A 189 -2.73 2.76 -15.90
N PRO A 190 -2.96 1.61 -16.55
CA PRO A 190 -4.28 1.27 -17.10
C PRO A 190 -5.42 1.32 -16.09
N ILE A 191 -5.12 1.01 -14.82
CA ILE A 191 -6.12 0.98 -13.75
C ILE A 191 -6.22 2.28 -12.94
N ALA A 192 -5.39 3.29 -13.21
CA ALA A 192 -5.31 4.50 -12.39
C ALA A 192 -6.68 5.19 -12.24
N GLU A 193 -7.33 5.41 -13.38
CA GLU A 193 -8.66 6.05 -13.48
C GLU A 193 -9.83 5.05 -13.45
N MET A 194 -9.55 3.74 -13.34
CA MET A 194 -10.60 2.74 -13.29
C MET A 194 -11.32 2.79 -11.94
N ASN A 195 -12.64 2.57 -11.96
CA ASN A 195 -13.36 2.22 -10.75
C ASN A 195 -12.88 0.83 -10.27
N LYS A 196 -12.14 0.83 -9.16
CA LYS A 196 -11.50 -0.33 -8.55
C LYS A 196 -12.42 -1.15 -7.65
N ASP A 197 -13.71 -0.80 -7.53
CA ASP A 197 -14.67 -1.63 -6.79
C ASP A 197 -14.66 -3.07 -7.32
N VAL A 198 -14.45 -4.04 -6.43
CA VAL A 198 -14.37 -5.46 -6.77
C VAL A 198 -15.71 -6.12 -6.52
N PHE A 199 -16.20 -6.08 -5.28
CA PHE A 199 -17.53 -6.52 -4.91
C PHE A 199 -18.57 -5.50 -5.34
N LYS A 200 -19.76 -6.00 -5.70
CA LYS A 200 -20.87 -5.13 -6.11
C LYS A 200 -21.41 -4.34 -4.91
N ASN A 201 -22.01 -3.18 -5.21
CA ASN A 201 -22.58 -2.27 -4.21
C ASN A 201 -24.05 -2.57 -3.89
N ASP A 202 -24.74 -3.36 -4.71
CA ASP A 202 -26.16 -3.71 -4.59
C ASP A 202 -26.40 -5.02 -3.83
N LEU A 203 -25.46 -5.40 -2.96
CA LEU A 203 -25.54 -6.61 -2.14
C LEU A 203 -26.30 -6.31 -0.84
N ASP A 204 -27.08 -7.29 -0.37
CA ASP A 204 -27.63 -7.33 1.01
C ASP A 204 -26.54 -7.75 2.02
N LEU A 205 -25.31 -7.26 1.82
CA LEU A 205 -24.09 -7.61 2.55
C LEU A 205 -23.20 -6.37 2.72
N GLU A 206 -22.46 -6.32 3.82
CA GLU A 206 -21.52 -5.23 4.09
C GLU A 206 -20.22 -5.42 3.33
N VAL A 207 -19.77 -4.38 2.63
CA VAL A 207 -18.45 -4.32 2.00
C VAL A 207 -17.64 -3.19 2.63
N LYS A 208 -16.53 -3.53 3.28
CA LYS A 208 -15.52 -2.55 3.70
C LYS A 208 -14.45 -2.43 2.62
N ARG A 209 -14.07 -1.21 2.29
CA ARG A 209 -13.08 -0.90 1.26
C ARG A 209 -11.98 -0.03 1.81
N ARG A 210 -10.74 -0.30 1.40
CA ARG A 210 -9.58 0.52 1.72
C ARG A 210 -8.73 0.70 0.48
N SER A 211 -8.31 1.93 0.24
CA SER A 211 -7.35 2.30 -0.79
C SER A 211 -6.02 2.62 -0.12
N SER A 212 -4.93 2.09 -0.65
CA SER A 212 -3.57 2.35 -0.15
C SER A 212 -2.56 2.25 -1.28
N MET A 213 -1.37 2.79 -1.05
CA MET A 213 -0.24 2.66 -1.96
C MET A 213 0.51 1.35 -1.70
N ASP A 214 0.86 0.61 -2.75
CA ASP A 214 1.70 -0.60 -2.67
C ASP A 214 3.21 -0.27 -2.79
N ASP A 215 4.06 -1.28 -2.69
CA ASP A 215 5.53 -1.16 -2.78
C ASP A 215 6.05 -0.71 -4.17
N PHE A 216 5.19 -0.75 -5.18
CA PHE A 216 5.45 -0.23 -6.52
C PHE A 216 4.97 1.22 -6.67
N PHE A 217 4.41 1.81 -5.62
CA PHE A 217 3.76 3.12 -5.61
C PHE A 217 2.53 3.18 -6.54
N ASN A 218 1.81 2.09 -6.66
CA ASN A 218 0.51 2.01 -7.31
C ASN A 218 -0.59 2.08 -6.25
N THR A 219 -1.76 2.61 -6.62
CA THR A 219 -2.94 2.50 -5.76
C THR A 219 -3.51 1.09 -5.84
N GLU A 220 -3.48 0.37 -4.71
CA GLU A 220 -4.21 -0.87 -4.46
C GLU A 220 -5.55 -0.55 -3.78
N GLN A 221 -6.59 -1.27 -4.18
CA GLN A 221 -7.84 -1.34 -3.43
C GLN A 221 -8.01 -2.73 -2.83
N THR A 222 -8.22 -2.79 -1.52
CA THR A 222 -8.58 -4.00 -0.77
C THR A 222 -10.04 -3.91 -0.31
N GLU A 223 -10.74 -5.04 -0.34
CA GLU A 223 -12.14 -5.14 0.06
C GLU A 223 -12.40 -6.36 0.94
N GLN A 224 -13.29 -6.20 1.92
CA GLN A 224 -13.81 -7.26 2.75
C GLN A 224 -15.34 -7.31 2.63
N LEU A 225 -15.86 -8.41 2.08
CA LEU A 225 -17.30 -8.68 1.99
C LEU A 225 -17.71 -9.59 3.14
N TYR A 226 -18.49 -9.08 4.09
CA TYR A 226 -18.94 -9.83 5.26
C TYR A 226 -20.22 -10.61 4.96
N LEU A 227 -20.20 -11.89 5.30
CA LEU A 227 -21.34 -12.80 5.22
C LEU A 227 -22.19 -12.74 6.49
N LYS A 228 -23.40 -13.33 6.42
CA LYS A 228 -24.37 -13.33 7.53
C LYS A 228 -23.91 -14.12 8.76
N ASP A 229 -22.92 -14.98 8.61
CA ASP A 229 -22.30 -15.76 9.69
C ASP A 229 -21.03 -15.09 10.25
N ASN A 230 -20.78 -13.82 9.89
CA ASN A 230 -19.58 -13.04 10.22
C ASN A 230 -18.26 -13.55 9.62
N THR A 231 -18.28 -14.57 8.77
CA THR A 231 -17.13 -14.85 7.90
C THR A 231 -17.05 -13.79 6.79
N HIS A 232 -15.94 -13.72 6.07
CA HIS A 232 -15.78 -12.75 5.01
C HIS A 232 -14.96 -13.28 3.84
N TYR A 233 -15.20 -12.69 2.67
CA TYR A 233 -14.31 -12.80 1.52
C TYR A 233 -13.40 -11.58 1.50
N ASN A 234 -12.12 -11.79 1.23
CA ASN A 234 -11.18 -10.72 0.95
C ASN A 234 -10.98 -10.63 -0.56
N ALA A 235 -10.81 -9.42 -1.06
CA ALA A 235 -10.37 -9.20 -2.43
C ALA A 235 -9.40 -8.03 -2.51
N SER A 236 -8.51 -8.05 -3.51
CA SER A 236 -7.73 -6.87 -3.87
C SER A 236 -7.57 -6.71 -5.37
N ILE A 237 -7.45 -5.47 -5.82
CA ILE A 237 -7.04 -5.09 -7.17
C ILE A 237 -5.83 -4.17 -7.09
N MET A 238 -4.77 -4.53 -7.83
CA MET A 238 -3.51 -3.79 -7.86
C MET A 238 -2.80 -3.91 -9.22
N GLY A 239 -1.68 -3.21 -9.34
CA GLY A 239 -0.74 -3.33 -10.44
C GLY A 239 -0.88 -2.27 -11.53
N CYS A 240 0.16 -2.13 -12.34
CA CYS A 240 0.21 -1.19 -13.46
C CYS A 240 0.55 -1.94 -14.76
N GLU A 241 1.69 -2.63 -14.77
CA GLU A 241 2.17 -3.44 -15.88
C GLU A 241 1.43 -4.78 -15.95
N ASP A 242 1.22 -5.37 -14.77
CA ASP A 242 0.50 -6.62 -14.56
C ASP A 242 -0.67 -6.35 -13.61
N ILE A 243 -1.88 -6.37 -14.14
CA ILE A 243 -3.09 -6.19 -13.33
C ILE A 243 -3.31 -7.46 -12.53
N ASN A 244 -3.40 -7.33 -11.21
CA ASN A 244 -3.68 -8.43 -10.30
C ASN A 244 -5.06 -8.28 -9.67
N LEU A 245 -5.85 -9.33 -9.72
CA LEU A 245 -7.03 -9.50 -8.88
C LEU A 245 -6.79 -10.71 -7.98
N TYR A 246 -6.86 -10.49 -6.68
CA TYR A 246 -6.72 -11.54 -5.70
C TYR A 246 -8.02 -11.68 -4.92
N PHE A 247 -8.42 -12.91 -4.66
CA PHE A 247 -9.58 -13.25 -3.85
C PHE A 247 -9.17 -14.34 -2.86
N SER A 248 -9.63 -14.22 -1.62
CA SER A 248 -9.47 -15.30 -0.64
C SER A 248 -10.68 -15.44 0.26
N HIS A 249 -10.90 -16.66 0.72
CA HIS A 249 -11.89 -17.00 1.72
C HIS A 249 -11.37 -18.14 2.59
N THR A 250 -11.58 -18.03 3.89
CA THR A 250 -11.19 -19.06 4.86
C THR A 250 -12.44 -19.67 5.45
N ILE A 251 -12.53 -20.99 5.39
CA ILE A 251 -13.60 -21.80 5.96
C ILE A 251 -13.06 -22.66 7.11
N PRO A 252 -13.93 -23.21 7.99
CA PRO A 252 -13.50 -24.20 8.97
C PRO A 252 -12.72 -25.34 8.31
N PHE A 253 -11.67 -25.81 8.98
CA PHE A 253 -10.77 -26.80 8.40
C PHE A 253 -11.51 -28.06 7.95
N GLN A 254 -11.24 -28.46 6.71
CA GLN A 254 -11.74 -29.70 6.13
C GLN A 254 -10.55 -30.55 5.68
N SER A 255 -10.24 -31.61 6.42
CA SER A 255 -9.14 -32.54 6.07
C SER A 255 -9.30 -33.21 4.70
N ALA A 256 -10.52 -33.28 4.17
CA ALA A 256 -10.75 -33.75 2.80
C ALA A 256 -10.04 -32.87 1.76
N LEU A 257 -9.90 -31.56 2.01
CA LEU A 257 -9.25 -30.63 1.09
C LEU A 257 -7.72 -30.79 1.05
N GLU A 258 -7.13 -31.59 1.93
CA GLU A 258 -5.69 -31.87 1.89
C GLU A 258 -5.30 -32.84 0.77
N SER A 259 -6.21 -33.72 0.34
CA SER A 259 -5.85 -34.81 -0.59
C SER A 259 -6.99 -35.32 -1.48
N ASN A 260 -8.24 -35.04 -1.17
CA ASN A 260 -9.37 -35.51 -1.96
C ASN A 260 -9.66 -34.53 -3.10
N THR A 261 -9.17 -34.85 -4.29
CA THR A 261 -9.32 -34.00 -5.49
C THR A 261 -10.78 -33.73 -5.88
N SER A 262 -11.72 -34.62 -5.57
CA SER A 262 -13.15 -34.38 -5.81
C SER A 262 -13.73 -33.36 -4.82
N ALA A 263 -13.31 -33.41 -3.55
CA ALA A 263 -13.68 -32.41 -2.55
C ALA A 263 -13.10 -31.04 -2.91
N ILE A 264 -11.80 -30.99 -3.28
CA ILE A 264 -11.12 -29.79 -3.74
C ILE A 264 -11.83 -29.16 -4.95
N LYS A 265 -12.15 -29.95 -5.97
CA LYS A 265 -12.88 -29.46 -7.14
C LYS A 265 -14.22 -28.86 -6.75
N ASN A 266 -14.99 -29.52 -5.89
CA ASN A 266 -16.29 -29.03 -5.45
C ASN A 266 -16.16 -27.69 -4.71
N GLU A 267 -15.17 -27.56 -3.83
CA GLU A 267 -14.91 -26.33 -3.10
C GLU A 267 -14.53 -25.18 -4.05
N TRP A 268 -13.67 -25.44 -5.05
CA TRP A 268 -13.37 -24.44 -6.08
C TRP A 268 -14.62 -24.02 -6.86
N LEU A 269 -15.50 -24.96 -7.23
CA LEU A 269 -16.74 -24.63 -7.93
C LEU A 269 -17.67 -23.75 -7.09
N GLU A 270 -17.81 -24.03 -5.79
CA GLU A 270 -18.60 -23.23 -4.86
C GLU A 270 -18.04 -21.81 -4.73
N HIS A 271 -16.73 -21.71 -4.48
CA HIS A 271 -16.04 -20.44 -4.33
C HIS A 271 -16.11 -19.58 -5.61
N ILE A 272 -15.83 -20.15 -6.78
CA ILE A 272 -15.88 -19.45 -8.07
C ILE A 272 -17.32 -19.02 -8.39
N SER A 273 -18.30 -19.87 -8.10
CA SER A 273 -19.72 -19.53 -8.29
C SER A 273 -20.12 -18.35 -7.41
N PHE A 274 -19.66 -18.31 -6.16
CA PHE A 274 -19.88 -17.17 -5.27
C PHE A 274 -19.29 -15.88 -5.86
N LEU A 275 -18.01 -15.91 -6.26
CA LEU A 275 -17.32 -14.74 -6.83
C LEU A 275 -17.99 -14.25 -8.13
N LYS A 276 -18.47 -15.15 -8.98
CA LYS A 276 -19.21 -14.82 -10.21
C LYS A 276 -20.45 -13.97 -9.94
N GLU A 277 -21.18 -14.27 -8.86
CA GLU A 277 -22.43 -13.57 -8.53
C GLU A 277 -22.22 -12.30 -7.70
N HIS A 278 -21.15 -12.20 -6.92
CA HIS A 278 -20.93 -11.08 -5.98
C HIS A 278 -19.90 -10.05 -6.44
N THR A 279 -19.15 -10.31 -7.51
CA THR A 279 -18.13 -9.39 -8.03
C THR A 279 -18.53 -8.70 -9.34
N ARG A 280 -17.84 -7.62 -9.69
CA ARG A 280 -17.97 -6.94 -10.99
C ARG A 280 -17.32 -7.71 -12.14
N TYR A 281 -16.62 -8.82 -11.85
CA TYR A 281 -15.84 -9.63 -12.79
C TYR A 281 -16.59 -10.89 -13.28
N LYS A 282 -17.92 -10.77 -13.45
CA LYS A 282 -18.80 -11.91 -13.82
C LYS A 282 -18.35 -12.69 -15.07
N SER A 283 -17.82 -12.01 -16.09
CA SER A 283 -17.42 -12.65 -17.34
C SER A 283 -16.26 -13.62 -17.15
N VAL A 284 -15.16 -13.19 -16.53
CA VAL A 284 -13.98 -14.04 -16.29
C VAL A 284 -14.30 -15.19 -15.33
N PHE A 285 -15.13 -14.96 -14.31
CA PHE A 285 -15.58 -16.06 -13.43
C PHE A 285 -16.55 -17.02 -14.11
N THR A 286 -17.31 -16.59 -15.13
CA THR A 286 -18.15 -17.50 -15.93
C THR A 286 -17.29 -18.44 -16.77
N GLU A 287 -16.23 -17.91 -17.37
CA GLU A 287 -15.25 -18.71 -18.12
C GLU A 287 -14.49 -19.67 -17.20
N LEU A 288 -13.92 -19.16 -16.11
CA LEU A 288 -13.21 -19.98 -15.13
C LEU A 288 -14.08 -21.10 -14.55
N LEU A 289 -15.36 -20.82 -14.24
CA LEU A 289 -16.29 -21.85 -13.79
C LEU A 289 -16.47 -22.96 -14.84
N THR A 290 -16.49 -22.60 -16.12
CA THR A 290 -16.59 -23.57 -17.23
C THR A 290 -15.34 -24.45 -17.29
N GLU A 291 -14.15 -23.85 -17.20
CA GLU A 291 -12.88 -24.60 -17.19
C GLU A 291 -12.78 -25.57 -16.01
N VAL A 292 -13.15 -25.13 -14.80
CA VAL A 292 -13.14 -26.01 -13.61
C VAL A 292 -14.18 -27.13 -13.72
N ILE A 293 -15.34 -26.89 -14.32
CA ILE A 293 -16.33 -27.95 -14.59
C ILE A 293 -15.72 -29.05 -15.48
N LEU A 294 -14.95 -28.67 -16.50
CA LEU A 294 -14.30 -29.59 -17.45
C LEU A 294 -13.07 -30.29 -16.87
N LEU A 295 -12.42 -29.72 -15.85
CA LEU A 295 -11.24 -30.30 -15.20
C LEU A 295 -11.59 -31.64 -14.52
N SER A 296 -10.98 -32.73 -14.94
CA SER A 296 -11.16 -34.03 -14.26
C SER A 296 -10.45 -34.02 -12.90
N PRO A 297 -11.05 -34.54 -11.80
CA PRO A 297 -10.40 -34.57 -10.49
C PRO A 297 -9.03 -35.26 -10.47
N GLU A 298 -8.81 -36.21 -11.36
CA GLU A 298 -7.54 -36.94 -11.52
C GLU A 298 -6.39 -36.04 -12.00
N ASN A 299 -6.69 -34.88 -12.59
CA ASN A 299 -5.71 -33.91 -13.08
C ASN A 299 -5.39 -32.82 -12.05
N ILE A 300 -5.98 -32.87 -10.86
CA ILE A 300 -5.65 -31.97 -9.76
C ILE A 300 -4.43 -32.53 -9.05
N ILE A 301 -3.36 -31.74 -8.99
CA ILE A 301 -2.10 -32.12 -8.36
C ILE A 301 -2.18 -31.76 -6.89
N ILE A 302 -1.88 -32.74 -6.02
CA ILE A 302 -1.80 -32.52 -4.58
C ILE A 302 -0.38 -32.09 -4.23
N GLU A 303 -0.28 -31.02 -3.44
CA GLU A 303 0.99 -30.46 -2.98
C GLU A 303 1.66 -31.33 -1.92
N GLU A 304 2.99 -31.20 -1.77
CA GLU A 304 3.79 -32.02 -0.82
C GLU A 304 3.25 -31.91 0.62
N TYR A 305 2.76 -30.73 1.00
CA TYR A 305 2.27 -30.42 2.35
C TYR A 305 0.74 -30.43 2.44
N GLY A 306 0.05 -30.99 1.45
CA GLY A 306 -1.41 -31.04 1.39
C GLY A 306 -2.04 -29.80 0.76
N GLY A 307 -3.23 -30.00 0.20
CA GLY A 307 -3.90 -29.01 -0.63
C GLY A 307 -3.58 -29.21 -2.11
N ALA A 308 -3.95 -28.23 -2.93
CA ALA A 308 -3.73 -28.27 -4.37
C ALA A 308 -3.64 -26.87 -4.96
N ASP A 309 -2.90 -26.75 -6.06
CA ASP A 309 -2.95 -25.62 -6.96
C ASP A 309 -3.38 -26.04 -8.38
N HIS A 310 -3.87 -25.09 -9.16
CA HIS A 310 -4.11 -25.30 -10.59
C HIS A 310 -4.07 -23.97 -11.34
N GLN A 311 -3.46 -23.99 -12.53
CA GLN A 311 -3.42 -22.83 -13.42
C GLN A 311 -4.37 -23.01 -14.61
N PHE A 312 -5.06 -21.92 -14.97
CA PHE A 312 -5.84 -21.84 -16.20
C PHE A 312 -5.39 -20.64 -17.04
N GLU A 313 -5.32 -20.84 -18.35
CA GLU A 313 -5.24 -19.76 -19.33
C GLU A 313 -6.67 -19.45 -19.77
N LEU A 314 -7.07 -18.18 -19.64
CA LEU A 314 -8.41 -17.68 -19.93
C LEU A 314 -8.35 -16.64 -21.06
N SER A 315 -9.51 -16.32 -21.62
CA SER A 315 -9.65 -15.34 -22.70
C SER A 315 -9.12 -13.96 -22.32
N ASN A 316 -8.69 -13.19 -23.33
CA ASN A 316 -8.11 -11.85 -23.16
C ASN A 316 -6.86 -11.82 -22.27
N ASP A 317 -6.02 -12.86 -22.38
CA ASP A 317 -4.71 -12.97 -21.74
C ASP A 317 -4.78 -12.96 -20.20
N TRP A 318 -5.90 -13.43 -19.65
CA TRP A 318 -6.03 -13.67 -18.22
C TRP A 318 -5.42 -15.02 -17.86
N LYS A 319 -4.58 -15.04 -16.83
CA LYS A 319 -4.10 -16.25 -16.18
C LYS A 319 -4.76 -16.38 -14.82
N CYS A 320 -5.29 -17.55 -14.51
CA CYS A 320 -5.86 -17.85 -13.21
C CYS A 320 -4.96 -18.82 -12.45
N PHE A 321 -4.72 -18.55 -11.19
CA PHE A 321 -4.10 -19.48 -10.24
C PHE A 321 -5.14 -19.77 -9.15
N LEU A 322 -5.58 -21.02 -9.09
CA LEU A 322 -6.41 -21.54 -8.01
C LEU A 322 -5.52 -22.20 -6.98
N PHE A 323 -5.85 -22.00 -5.71
CA PHE A 323 -5.14 -22.64 -4.62
C PHE A 323 -6.10 -22.98 -3.49
N VAL A 324 -5.89 -24.14 -2.88
CA VAL A 324 -6.50 -24.51 -1.60
C VAL A 324 -5.46 -25.20 -0.72
N SER A 325 -5.41 -24.82 0.56
CA SER A 325 -4.65 -25.54 1.59
C SER A 325 -5.25 -25.20 2.96
N GLY A 326 -4.71 -25.72 4.04
CA GLY A 326 -5.22 -25.44 5.38
C GLY A 326 -4.68 -26.34 6.46
N ASN A 327 -5.02 -26.01 7.70
CA ASN A 327 -4.76 -26.83 8.89
C ASN A 327 -5.80 -26.52 9.98
N ASP A 328 -5.80 -27.31 11.06
CA ASP A 328 -6.74 -27.16 12.18
C ASP A 328 -6.66 -25.78 12.87
N GLU A 329 -5.50 -25.13 12.85
CA GLU A 329 -5.29 -23.83 13.53
C GLU A 329 -5.85 -22.66 12.72
N GLN A 330 -5.67 -22.70 11.39
CA GLN A 330 -5.94 -21.58 10.49
C GLN A 330 -7.21 -21.77 9.64
N GLY A 331 -7.78 -22.97 9.61
CA GLY A 331 -8.87 -23.33 8.70
C GLY A 331 -8.36 -23.73 7.31
N SER A 332 -9.30 -23.97 6.40
CA SER A 332 -9.01 -24.19 4.99
C SER A 332 -9.14 -22.87 4.25
N PHE A 333 -8.09 -22.46 3.56
CA PHE A 333 -8.04 -21.21 2.80
C PHE A 333 -8.07 -21.49 1.30
N ILE A 334 -8.99 -20.83 0.63
CA ILE A 334 -9.22 -20.93 -0.81
C ILE A 334 -8.86 -19.59 -1.41
N THR A 335 -8.08 -19.60 -2.48
CA THR A 335 -7.69 -18.37 -3.17
C THR A 335 -7.86 -18.49 -4.68
N VAL A 336 -8.24 -17.38 -5.29
CA VAL A 336 -8.25 -17.19 -6.74
C VAL A 336 -7.41 -15.97 -7.04
N ARG A 337 -6.35 -16.14 -7.84
CA ARG A 337 -5.54 -15.03 -8.33
C ARG A 337 -5.68 -14.95 -9.84
N LEU A 338 -6.26 -13.87 -10.34
CA LEU A 338 -6.33 -13.56 -11.76
C LEU A 338 -5.25 -12.52 -12.07
N VAL A 339 -4.41 -12.82 -13.07
CA VAL A 339 -3.35 -11.94 -13.53
C VAL A 339 -3.58 -11.64 -14.99
N LYS A 340 -3.57 -10.36 -15.35
CA LYS A 340 -3.52 -9.91 -16.73
C LYS A 340 -2.23 -9.15 -16.94
N SER A 341 -1.32 -9.75 -17.69
CA SER A 341 -0.03 -9.12 -18.00
C SER A 341 -0.08 -8.43 -19.35
N ALA A 342 0.47 -7.23 -19.44
CA ALA A 342 0.79 -6.61 -20.72
C ALA A 342 2.05 -7.23 -21.37
N ASN A 343 2.73 -8.16 -20.67
CA ASN A 343 3.99 -8.78 -21.04
C ASN A 343 3.84 -10.30 -21.19
N PRO A 344 4.65 -10.95 -22.05
CA PRO A 344 4.65 -12.41 -22.15
C PRO A 344 5.01 -13.10 -20.82
N GLU A 345 5.94 -12.50 -20.07
CA GLU A 345 6.42 -12.96 -18.77
C GLU A 345 6.27 -11.82 -17.74
N PRO A 346 5.95 -12.12 -16.47
CA PRO A 346 5.90 -11.12 -15.41
C PRO A 346 7.24 -10.40 -15.27
N LEU A 347 7.18 -9.07 -15.15
CA LEU A 347 8.39 -8.26 -15.00
C LEU A 347 8.95 -8.41 -13.59
N GLY A 348 10.28 -8.41 -13.47
CA GLY A 348 10.92 -8.27 -12.16
C GLY A 348 10.63 -6.89 -11.56
N PHE A 349 10.76 -6.76 -10.23
CA PHE A 349 10.40 -5.53 -9.49
C PHE A 349 10.95 -4.24 -10.15
N TRP A 350 12.27 -4.19 -10.38
CA TRP A 350 12.93 -3.02 -10.97
C TRP A 350 12.55 -2.78 -12.42
N GLU A 351 12.35 -3.85 -13.19
CA GLU A 351 11.97 -3.74 -14.59
C GLU A 351 10.55 -3.17 -14.72
N ALA A 352 9.63 -3.60 -13.86
CA ALA A 352 8.29 -3.03 -13.77
C ALA A 352 8.34 -1.54 -13.44
N LEU A 353 9.10 -1.15 -12.41
CA LEU A 353 9.21 0.24 -11.97
C LEU A 353 9.86 1.15 -13.03
N GLU A 354 10.95 0.70 -13.66
CA GLU A 354 11.61 1.40 -14.77
C GLU A 354 10.66 1.57 -15.97
N LYS A 355 9.89 0.52 -16.29
CA LYS A 355 8.89 0.57 -17.37
C LYS A 355 7.77 1.55 -17.06
N LYS A 356 7.24 1.56 -15.83
CA LYS A 356 6.22 2.54 -15.39
C LYS A 356 6.69 3.97 -15.62
N SER A 357 7.92 4.26 -15.21
CA SER A 357 8.52 5.59 -15.36
C SER A 357 8.78 6.01 -16.81
N ALA A 358 8.79 5.06 -17.74
CA ALA A 358 8.98 5.28 -19.17
C ALA A 358 7.66 5.38 -19.98
N LEU A 359 6.51 5.03 -19.39
CA LEU A 359 5.18 5.33 -19.97
C LEU A 359 5.03 6.84 -20.13
#